data_AF-X5PPA6-F1
#
_entry.id   AF-X5PPA6-F1
#
_cell.length_a   1.000
_cell.length_b   1.000
_cell.length_c   1.000
_cell.angle_alpha   90.00
_cell.angle_beta   90.00
_cell.angle_gamma   90.00
#
_symmetry.space_group_name_H-M   'P 1'
#
loop_
_entity.id
_entity.type
_entity.pdbx_description
1 polymer ?
#
loop_
_entity_poly.entity_id
_entity_poly.type
_entity_poly.pdbx_seq_one_letter_code
_entity_poly.pdbx_strand_id
1 'polypeptide(L)'
;MKRVLPLVLLLACSAPAFGQAVDRQGAKQLSDDLAHYIGKKLFDIGFVKISVDRDAYKLAFDFKPVTDLMAKQQAFKFDVTPYFILVKPRKDGHWDVSADVSPKGSIDFVGPEGAQHIDFSVSDNKFTGVYDPDLAAFASATGSMAGMTMTTREPKQQADVTVGAGTAVIVSTKSANGGIDFTVTEKITNFAETIKVNDPKSGLSFPAAVKAPELSVDATGKGLRTKPLLDLLAFIVATDDAAKFKADEAEFKSLLTAALPLWERIDGTYGFKDFVVESPVGKFGATQLNTAVSMDGIAKDGKINYAFKVSGLTIPQQVLPSWSVALLPTDIDLNFGGTNIDLDSMAKKTIETLDFSKDPPVPADFGNQIFADFLAKTPKAILGHSTIKNGNIEIAMEGEMTFPGKKPEASMTIDVAGYDKIVEALQTAAKTEPEAAQYFPFALAVKGFGKALPDGRLEWVVNAKADGSVTVNGAMLKPADAVQDNPIMDPSEATVPDHGSGENDNGGAGAKLKP
;
A
#
# COMPACT_ATOMS: atom_id res chain seq x y z
N MET A 1 10.75 1.26 -1.66
CA MET A 1 12.11 1.25 -1.07
C MET A 1 13.01 2.45 -1.43
N LYS A 2 12.79 3.19 -2.53
CA LYS A 2 13.67 4.32 -2.94
C LYS A 2 13.59 5.62 -2.11
N ARG A 3 12.59 5.78 -1.23
CA ARG A 3 12.50 6.89 -0.27
C ARG A 3 12.78 6.49 1.19
N VAL A 4 13.00 5.19 1.45
CA VAL A 4 13.08 4.67 2.83
C VAL A 4 14.45 4.91 3.45
N LEU A 5 15.53 4.76 2.67
CA LEU A 5 16.89 4.95 3.19
C LEU A 5 17.22 6.40 3.60
N PRO A 6 16.85 7.44 2.82
CA PRO A 6 17.02 8.84 3.24
C PRO A 6 16.14 9.20 4.44
N LEU A 7 14.90 8.67 4.50
CA LEU A 7 13.98 8.91 5.61
C LEU A 7 14.47 8.28 6.92
N VAL A 8 15.10 7.09 6.87
CA VAL A 8 15.72 6.43 8.03
C VAL A 8 16.95 7.21 8.51
N LEU A 9 17.77 7.76 7.60
CA LEU A 9 18.91 8.63 7.96
C LEU A 9 18.47 9.99 8.53
N LEU A 10 17.33 10.52 8.08
CA LEU A 10 16.72 11.76 8.57
C LEU A 10 15.99 11.56 9.91
N LEU A 11 15.43 10.38 10.18
CA LEU A 11 14.87 10.00 11.48
C LEU A 11 15.96 9.72 12.53
N ALA A 12 17.14 9.25 12.09
CA ALA A 12 18.26 8.91 12.97
C ALA A 12 18.99 10.10 13.61
N CYS A 13 18.63 11.36 13.32
CA CYS A 13 19.25 12.52 13.96
C CYS A 13 18.91 12.69 15.47
N SER A 14 18.37 11.66 16.13
CA SER A 14 17.99 11.61 17.55
C SER A 14 19.18 11.54 18.50
N ALA A 15 20.33 12.08 18.09
CA ALA A 15 21.51 12.16 18.92
C ALA A 15 21.19 13.04 20.15
N PRO A 16 21.45 12.55 21.39
CA PRO A 16 21.32 13.37 22.58
C PRO A 16 22.20 14.63 22.47
N ALA A 17 21.66 15.73 22.96
CA ALA A 17 22.19 17.08 22.84
C ALA A 17 23.58 17.26 23.48
N PHE A 18 24.66 16.90 22.77
CA PHE A 18 26.03 17.24 23.20
C PHE A 18 26.96 17.78 22.10
N GLY A 19 26.46 17.92 20.86
CA GLY A 19 27.16 18.65 19.79
C GLY A 19 26.76 20.12 19.70
N GLN A 20 26.72 20.90 20.79
CA GLN A 20 26.45 22.35 20.68
C GLN A 20 27.60 23.12 20.02
N ALA A 21 28.83 22.62 20.13
CA ALA A 21 30.01 23.20 19.50
C ALA A 21 30.33 22.46 18.19
N VAL A 22 30.26 23.17 17.06
CA VAL A 22 30.61 22.62 15.75
C VAL A 22 32.13 22.51 15.62
N ASP A 23 32.67 21.40 16.10
CA ASP A 23 34.09 21.07 16.08
C ASP A 23 34.32 19.57 15.75
N ARG A 24 35.59 19.15 15.77
CA ARG A 24 35.96 17.76 15.47
C ARG A 24 35.44 16.75 16.50
N GLN A 25 35.32 17.15 17.77
CA GLN A 25 34.83 16.28 18.82
C GLN A 25 33.32 16.07 18.67
N GLY A 26 32.56 17.13 18.40
CA GLY A 26 31.13 17.04 18.12
C GLY A 26 30.83 16.26 16.83
N ALA A 27 31.66 16.38 15.80
CA ALA A 27 31.53 15.56 14.58
C ALA A 27 31.76 14.06 14.88
N LYS A 28 32.71 13.73 15.77
CA LYS A 28 32.92 12.36 16.23
C LYS A 28 31.73 11.85 17.05
N GLN A 29 31.23 12.65 17.98
CA GLN A 29 30.08 12.29 18.79
C GLN A 29 28.85 12.02 17.91
N LEU A 30 28.55 12.90 16.95
CA LEU A 30 27.45 12.72 16.01
C LEU A 30 27.61 11.43 15.18
N SER A 31 28.84 11.09 14.82
CA SER A 31 29.13 9.83 14.11
C SER A 31 28.87 8.62 14.98
N ASP A 32 29.32 8.67 16.24
CA ASP A 32 29.13 7.59 17.21
C ASP A 32 27.62 7.42 17.52
N ASP A 33 26.87 8.51 17.66
CA ASP A 33 25.42 8.50 17.91
C ASP A 33 24.67 7.89 16.71
N LEU A 34 24.92 8.38 15.48
CA LEU A 34 24.27 7.85 14.28
C LEU A 34 24.59 6.37 14.02
N ALA A 35 25.78 5.91 14.42
CA ALA A 35 26.16 4.51 14.29
C ALA A 35 25.28 3.55 15.11
N HIS A 36 24.54 4.03 16.11
CA HIS A 36 23.55 3.23 16.83
C HIS A 36 22.35 2.86 15.96
N TYR A 37 22.03 3.67 14.93
CA TYR A 37 20.85 3.47 14.08
C TYR A 37 21.17 2.93 12.69
N ILE A 38 22.39 3.11 12.19
CA ILE A 38 22.79 2.63 10.85
C ILE A 38 23.97 1.65 10.86
N GLY A 39 24.55 1.41 12.04
CA GLY A 39 25.68 0.50 12.23
C GLY A 39 27.04 1.15 11.94
N LYS A 40 28.04 0.78 12.75
CA LYS A 40 29.42 1.30 12.65
C LYS A 40 30.09 0.98 11.31
N LYS A 41 29.80 -0.20 10.77
CA LYS A 41 30.39 -0.68 9.49
C LYS A 41 30.19 0.31 8.34
N LEU A 42 29.07 1.04 8.30
CA LEU A 42 28.82 2.04 7.27
C LEU A 42 29.76 3.26 7.37
N PHE A 43 30.20 3.62 8.57
CA PHE A 43 31.22 4.64 8.76
C PHE A 43 32.61 4.08 8.42
N ASP A 44 32.90 2.85 8.84
CA ASP A 44 34.21 2.19 8.61
C ASP A 44 34.53 2.01 7.12
N ILE A 45 33.54 1.67 6.30
CA ILE A 45 33.70 1.55 4.84
C ILE A 45 33.66 2.89 4.10
N GLY A 46 33.40 4.01 4.80
CA GLY A 46 33.32 5.34 4.22
C GLY A 46 32.01 5.65 3.49
N PHE A 47 30.93 4.91 3.75
CA PHE A 47 29.61 5.22 3.18
C PHE A 47 29.06 6.55 3.74
N VAL A 48 29.20 6.78 5.05
CA VAL A 48 28.90 8.07 5.69
C VAL A 48 30.18 8.68 6.25
N LYS A 49 30.38 9.97 5.99
CA LYS A 49 31.45 10.76 6.62
C LYS A 49 30.90 12.04 7.21
N ILE A 50 31.24 12.30 8.47
CA ILE A 50 30.88 13.54 9.17
C ILE A 50 32.12 14.42 9.30
N SER A 51 31.97 15.69 8.94
CA SER A 51 33.05 16.69 9.03
C SER A 51 32.50 18.05 9.41
N VAL A 52 33.36 18.94 9.91
CA VAL A 52 33.00 20.33 10.19
C VAL A 52 33.03 21.14 8.89
N ASP A 53 31.95 21.87 8.60
CA ASP A 53 31.85 22.87 7.54
C ASP A 53 31.31 24.18 8.13
N ARG A 54 32.22 25.12 8.39
CA ARG A 54 31.92 26.40 9.05
C ARG A 54 31.21 26.19 10.38
N ASP A 55 29.94 26.58 10.48
CA ASP A 55 29.09 26.51 11.67
C ASP A 55 28.05 25.37 11.58
N ALA A 56 28.29 24.38 10.71
CA ALA A 56 27.48 23.17 10.59
C ALA A 56 28.38 21.91 10.49
N TYR A 57 27.78 20.75 10.74
CA TYR A 57 28.36 19.47 10.35
C TYR A 57 27.89 19.10 8.94
N LYS A 58 28.83 18.68 8.11
CA LYS A 58 28.57 18.11 6.79
C LYS A 58 28.58 16.59 6.89
N LEU A 59 27.42 15.98 6.60
CA LEU A 59 27.25 14.54 6.49
C LEU A 59 27.28 14.20 5.00
N ALA A 60 28.41 13.66 4.53
CA ALA A 60 28.61 13.24 3.15
C ALA A 60 28.32 11.75 2.99
N PHE A 61 27.61 11.41 1.92
CA PHE A 61 27.22 10.05 1.56
C PHE A 61 27.90 9.64 0.25
N ASP A 62 28.66 8.55 0.30
CA ASP A 62 29.31 7.94 -0.87
C ASP A 62 28.86 6.48 -1.00
N PHE A 63 28.16 6.15 -2.09
CA PHE A 63 27.59 4.81 -2.29
C PHE A 63 28.60 3.81 -2.83
N LYS A 64 29.76 4.27 -3.35
CA LYS A 64 30.73 3.41 -3.99
C LYS A 64 31.21 2.24 -3.11
N PRO A 65 31.55 2.42 -1.82
CA PRO A 65 32.00 1.32 -0.97
C PRO A 65 30.94 0.22 -0.78
N VAL A 66 29.66 0.61 -0.68
CA VAL A 66 28.55 -0.33 -0.59
C VAL A 66 28.37 -1.08 -1.90
N THR A 67 28.43 -0.37 -3.04
CA THR A 67 28.39 -0.98 -4.37
C THR A 67 29.52 -1.99 -4.57
N ASP A 68 30.75 -1.65 -4.17
CA ASP A 68 31.91 -2.55 -4.30
C ASP A 68 31.76 -3.82 -3.44
N LEU A 69 31.09 -3.72 -2.28
CA LEU A 69 30.77 -4.87 -1.44
C LEU A 69 29.73 -5.78 -2.10
N MET A 70 28.68 -5.19 -2.70
CA MET A 70 27.57 -5.91 -3.33
C MET A 70 27.93 -6.50 -4.70
N ALA A 71 28.82 -5.86 -5.47
CA ALA A 71 29.26 -6.31 -6.79
C ALA A 71 29.85 -7.73 -6.77
N LYS A 72 30.37 -8.18 -5.60
CA LYS A 72 30.85 -9.54 -5.39
C LYS A 72 29.77 -10.62 -5.52
N GLN A 73 28.49 -10.24 -5.40
CA GLN A 73 27.35 -11.15 -5.54
C GLN A 73 26.77 -11.22 -6.97
N GLN A 74 27.43 -10.59 -7.95
CA GLN A 74 27.17 -10.61 -9.41
C GLN A 74 25.76 -10.21 -9.92
N ALA A 75 24.75 -10.09 -9.05
CA ALA A 75 23.36 -9.86 -9.45
C ALA A 75 22.89 -8.40 -9.33
N PHE A 76 23.75 -7.48 -8.87
CA PHE A 76 23.36 -6.10 -8.55
C PHE A 76 24.53 -5.12 -8.76
N LYS A 77 24.27 -4.02 -9.48
CA LYS A 77 25.15 -2.83 -9.55
C LYS A 77 24.32 -1.58 -9.28
N PHE A 78 24.94 -0.61 -8.63
CA PHE A 78 24.28 0.62 -8.24
C PHE A 78 25.29 1.76 -8.28
N ASP A 79 25.00 2.81 -9.03
CA ASP A 79 25.81 4.02 -9.10
C ASP A 79 24.92 5.22 -8.79
N VAL A 80 25.31 6.03 -7.81
CA VAL A 80 24.60 7.25 -7.44
C VAL A 80 25.61 8.30 -7.09
N THR A 81 25.41 9.51 -7.63
CA THR A 81 26.24 10.66 -7.31
C THR A 81 26.28 10.88 -5.80
N PRO A 82 27.48 10.95 -5.19
CA PRO A 82 27.63 11.32 -3.80
C PRO A 82 26.91 12.64 -3.53
N TYR A 83 26.32 12.73 -2.35
CA TYR A 83 25.64 13.95 -1.91
C TYR A 83 25.94 14.22 -0.44
N PHE A 84 25.55 15.39 0.04
CA PHE A 84 25.71 15.72 1.45
C PHE A 84 24.50 16.47 1.98
N ILE A 85 24.34 16.43 3.29
CA ILE A 85 23.44 17.29 4.04
C ILE A 85 24.24 18.09 5.05
N LEU A 86 23.73 19.26 5.42
CA LEU A 86 24.27 20.11 6.47
C LEU A 86 23.36 20.01 7.68
N VAL A 87 23.96 19.83 8.85
CA VAL A 87 23.26 19.69 10.13
C VAL A 87 23.89 20.66 11.11
N LYS A 88 23.12 21.63 11.60
CA LYS A 88 23.60 22.71 12.45
C LYS A 88 22.86 22.72 13.79
N PRO A 89 23.57 22.68 14.93
CA PRO A 89 22.93 22.76 16.23
C PRO A 89 22.35 24.17 16.46
N ARG A 90 21.21 24.23 17.14
CA ARG A 90 20.54 25.48 17.53
C ARG A 90 20.64 25.68 19.05
N LYS A 91 20.44 26.93 19.48
CA LYS A 91 20.48 27.30 20.91
C LYS A 91 19.32 26.71 21.72
N ASP A 92 18.21 26.41 21.06
CA ASP A 92 17.00 25.80 21.64
C ASP A 92 17.11 24.27 21.79
N GLY A 93 18.25 23.67 21.39
CA GLY A 93 18.46 22.22 21.45
C GLY A 93 18.00 21.47 20.19
N HIS A 94 17.35 22.15 19.25
CA HIS A 94 16.98 21.58 17.96
C HIS A 94 18.14 21.65 16.96
N TRP A 95 17.93 21.10 15.77
CA TRP A 95 18.93 21.08 14.70
C TRP A 95 18.34 21.57 13.38
N ASP A 96 19.00 22.54 12.76
CA ASP A 96 18.71 22.91 11.38
C ASP A 96 19.35 21.88 10.45
N VAL A 97 18.54 21.25 9.60
CA VAL A 97 18.98 20.28 8.58
C VAL A 97 18.70 20.87 7.21
N SER A 98 19.67 20.84 6.32
CA SER A 98 19.48 21.28 4.95
C SER A 98 20.19 20.39 3.93
N ALA A 99 19.60 20.31 2.74
CA ALA A 99 20.17 19.66 1.58
C ALA A 99 19.92 20.51 0.34
N ASP A 100 20.90 20.60 -0.53
CA ASP A 100 20.77 21.14 -1.88
C ASP A 100 21.54 20.20 -2.81
N VAL A 101 20.81 19.28 -3.41
CA VAL A 101 21.36 18.10 -4.08
C VAL A 101 20.63 17.86 -5.39
N SER A 102 21.34 17.35 -6.39
CA SER A 102 20.72 16.93 -7.66
C SER A 102 21.18 15.51 -7.98
N PRO A 103 20.67 14.51 -7.24
CA PRO A 103 21.15 13.15 -7.38
C PRO A 103 20.80 12.59 -8.75
N LYS A 104 21.75 11.88 -9.34
CA LYS A 104 21.55 11.06 -10.53
C LYS A 104 22.24 9.72 -10.32
N GLY A 105 21.74 8.70 -10.99
CA GLY A 105 22.32 7.37 -10.86
C GLY A 105 21.64 6.33 -11.71
N SER A 106 22.17 5.12 -11.61
CA SER A 106 21.65 3.95 -12.29
C SER A 106 21.71 2.70 -11.40
N ILE A 107 20.84 1.75 -11.71
CA ILE A 107 20.73 0.48 -11.01
C ILE A 107 20.64 -0.63 -12.07
N ASP A 108 21.55 -1.58 -12.03
CA ASP A 108 21.45 -2.83 -12.78
C ASP A 108 21.16 -3.98 -11.83
N PHE A 109 20.25 -4.87 -12.19
CA PHE A 109 20.07 -6.12 -11.47
C PHE A 109 19.47 -7.21 -12.34
N VAL A 110 19.59 -8.47 -11.89
CA VAL A 110 18.99 -9.61 -12.60
C VAL A 110 17.74 -10.06 -11.85
N GLY A 111 16.57 -9.85 -12.46
CA GLY A 111 15.28 -10.32 -11.95
C GLY A 111 14.88 -11.69 -12.53
N PRO A 112 13.72 -12.23 -12.13
CA PRO A 112 13.22 -13.53 -12.62
C PRO A 112 13.09 -13.61 -14.15
N GLU A 113 12.82 -12.48 -14.79
CA GLU A 113 12.65 -12.41 -16.26
C GLU A 113 13.93 -12.04 -17.02
N GLY A 114 15.02 -11.69 -16.32
CA GLY A 114 16.30 -11.31 -16.93
C GLY A 114 16.88 -10.02 -16.37
N ALA A 115 17.88 -9.47 -17.07
CA ALA A 115 18.55 -8.24 -16.68
C ALA A 115 17.61 -7.02 -16.77
N GLN A 116 17.65 -6.18 -15.75
CA GLN A 116 16.88 -4.95 -15.62
C GLN A 116 17.82 -3.79 -15.37
N HIS A 117 17.45 -2.63 -15.91
CA HIS A 117 18.21 -1.39 -15.79
C HIS A 117 17.29 -0.24 -15.41
N ILE A 118 17.71 0.60 -14.47
CA ILE A 118 16.99 1.81 -14.09
C ILE A 118 17.96 2.98 -14.09
N ASP A 119 17.69 4.00 -14.88
CA ASP A 119 18.31 5.32 -14.77
C ASP A 119 17.39 6.28 -14.02
N PHE A 120 17.95 7.19 -13.23
CA PHE A 120 17.18 8.28 -12.64
C PHE A 120 17.98 9.56 -12.48
N SER A 121 17.28 10.69 -12.47
CA SER A 121 17.85 11.98 -12.09
C SER A 121 16.81 12.85 -11.38
N VAL A 122 17.26 13.65 -10.42
CA VAL A 122 16.46 14.66 -9.73
C VAL A 122 17.20 15.99 -9.84
N SER A 123 16.48 17.04 -10.22
CA SER A 123 17.04 18.38 -10.46
C SER A 123 16.61 19.35 -9.37
N ASP A 124 17.57 20.16 -8.90
CA ASP A 124 17.36 21.24 -7.92
C ASP A 124 16.58 20.78 -6.67
N ASN A 125 16.94 19.60 -6.12
CA ASN A 125 16.26 19.06 -4.95
C ASN A 125 16.81 19.70 -3.67
N LYS A 126 15.98 20.54 -3.06
CA LYS A 126 16.28 21.28 -1.85
C LYS A 126 15.41 20.80 -0.70
N PHE A 127 15.98 20.79 0.48
CA PHE A 127 15.31 20.46 1.73
C PHE A 127 15.82 21.37 2.83
N THR A 128 14.91 21.84 3.69
CA THR A 128 15.24 22.50 4.94
C THR A 128 14.31 22.02 6.03
N GLY A 129 14.81 21.73 7.22
CA GLY A 129 13.98 21.31 8.35
C GLY A 129 14.60 21.63 9.69
N VAL A 130 13.74 21.68 10.71
CA VAL A 130 14.11 21.81 12.12
C VAL A 130 13.82 20.47 12.78
N TYR A 131 14.87 19.72 13.07
CA TYR A 131 14.80 18.46 13.78
C TYR A 131 14.79 18.68 15.29
N ASP A 132 13.83 18.08 15.96
CA ASP A 132 13.68 18.10 17.42
C ASP A 132 14.08 16.71 17.98
N PRO A 133 15.25 16.58 18.62
CA PRO A 133 15.68 15.32 19.24
C PRO A 133 14.73 14.80 20.32
N ASP A 134 13.99 15.67 21.00
CA ASP A 134 13.02 15.28 22.01
C ASP A 134 11.75 14.68 21.42
N LEU A 135 11.45 14.99 20.17
CA LEU A 135 10.39 14.35 19.40
C LEU A 135 10.91 13.23 18.49
N ALA A 136 12.23 13.13 18.32
CA ALA A 136 12.86 12.28 17.33
C ALA A 136 12.25 12.48 15.92
N ALA A 137 11.97 13.72 15.56
CA ALA A 137 11.23 14.08 14.36
C ALA A 137 11.51 15.52 13.92
N PHE A 138 11.15 15.84 12.67
CA PHE A 138 11.10 17.24 12.23
C PHE A 138 9.89 17.94 12.82
N ALA A 139 10.12 18.95 13.66
CA ALA A 139 9.08 19.88 14.11
C ALA A 139 8.50 20.66 12.92
N SER A 140 9.34 20.97 11.93
CA SER A 140 8.93 21.51 10.63
C SER A 140 9.94 21.13 9.56
N ALA A 141 9.49 20.86 8.33
CA ALA A 141 10.37 20.76 7.18
C ALA A 141 9.68 21.22 5.90
N THR A 142 10.47 21.67 4.94
CA THR A 142 10.04 22.00 3.58
C THR A 142 11.00 21.35 2.59
N GLY A 143 10.45 20.93 1.45
CA GLY A 143 11.20 20.37 0.34
C GLY A 143 10.73 20.96 -0.98
N SER A 144 11.64 21.05 -1.94
CA SER A 144 11.31 21.41 -3.31
C SER A 144 12.20 20.67 -4.30
N MET A 145 11.69 20.42 -5.50
CA MET A 145 12.47 19.94 -6.64
C MET A 145 12.03 20.67 -7.91
N ALA A 146 12.92 20.86 -8.87
CA ALA A 146 12.56 21.38 -10.19
C ALA A 146 11.99 20.30 -11.12
N GLY A 147 12.41 19.04 -10.94
CA GLY A 147 11.89 17.90 -11.68
C GLY A 147 12.67 16.62 -11.43
N MET A 148 12.10 15.51 -11.89
CA MET A 148 12.74 14.19 -11.86
C MET A 148 12.46 13.43 -13.15
N THR A 149 13.44 12.64 -13.58
CA THR A 149 13.29 11.66 -14.65
C THR A 149 13.67 10.27 -14.14
N MET A 150 13.01 9.24 -14.67
CA MET A 150 13.37 7.86 -14.41
C MET A 150 13.08 7.03 -15.66
N THR A 151 14.05 6.25 -16.12
CA THR A 151 13.88 5.28 -17.20
C THR A 151 14.09 3.90 -16.65
N THR A 152 13.15 2.99 -16.89
CA THR A 152 13.24 1.58 -16.53
C THR A 152 13.26 0.75 -17.81
N ARG A 153 14.19 -0.18 -17.90
CA ARG A 153 14.32 -1.13 -19.00
C ARG A 153 14.33 -2.54 -18.44
N GLU A 154 13.38 -3.33 -18.89
CA GLU A 154 13.22 -4.74 -18.59
C GLU A 154 13.08 -5.51 -19.91
N PRO A 155 13.30 -6.84 -19.91
CA PRO A 155 13.29 -7.62 -21.15
C PRO A 155 12.00 -7.50 -21.98
N LYS A 156 10.86 -7.29 -21.30
CA LYS A 156 9.54 -7.19 -21.94
C LYS A 156 8.89 -5.82 -21.84
N GLN A 157 9.54 -4.86 -21.17
CA GLN A 157 8.92 -3.58 -20.87
C GLN A 157 9.96 -2.48 -20.76
N GLN A 158 9.63 -1.31 -21.30
CA GLN A 158 10.33 -0.07 -21.00
C GLN A 158 9.34 0.95 -20.45
N ALA A 159 9.75 1.70 -19.43
CA ALA A 159 8.98 2.83 -18.92
C ALA A 159 9.87 4.07 -18.82
N ASP A 160 9.35 5.23 -19.22
CA ASP A 160 9.98 6.54 -19.05
C ASP A 160 9.03 7.41 -18.23
N VAL A 161 9.44 7.80 -17.03
CA VAL A 161 8.70 8.64 -16.09
C VAL A 161 9.36 10.01 -16.02
N THR A 162 8.55 11.07 -16.10
CA THR A 162 8.95 12.45 -15.84
C THR A 162 7.97 13.10 -14.89
N VAL A 163 8.50 13.93 -13.99
CA VAL A 163 7.72 14.83 -13.14
C VAL A 163 8.36 16.20 -13.16
N GLY A 164 7.53 17.23 -13.15
CA GLY A 164 7.94 18.62 -13.05
C GLY A 164 8.22 19.05 -11.62
N ALA A 165 8.07 20.35 -11.37
CA ALA A 165 8.34 20.94 -10.07
C ALA A 165 7.47 20.30 -8.98
N GLY A 166 8.08 20.09 -7.81
CA GLY A 166 7.43 19.51 -6.64
C GLY A 166 7.73 20.31 -5.38
N THR A 167 6.79 20.31 -4.44
CA THR A 167 6.95 20.91 -3.10
C THR A 167 6.42 19.96 -2.04
N ALA A 168 7.05 19.96 -0.87
CA ALA A 168 6.60 19.22 0.30
C ALA A 168 6.67 20.11 1.56
N VAL A 169 5.72 19.97 2.46
CA VAL A 169 5.70 20.61 3.77
C VAL A 169 5.38 19.56 4.82
N ILE A 170 6.15 19.55 5.91
CA ILE A 170 5.96 18.68 7.07
C ILE A 170 5.86 19.57 8.31
N VAL A 171 4.89 19.31 9.17
CA VAL A 171 4.79 19.93 10.50
C VAL A 171 4.52 18.83 11.51
N SER A 172 5.25 18.83 12.62
CA SER A 172 5.03 17.88 13.72
C SER A 172 4.98 18.58 15.06
N THR A 173 4.17 18.05 15.97
CA THR A 173 4.05 18.53 17.35
C THR A 173 3.98 17.37 18.31
N LYS A 174 4.28 17.61 19.59
CA LYS A 174 4.12 16.60 20.63
C LYS A 174 2.66 16.20 20.77
N SER A 175 2.38 14.89 20.74
CA SER A 175 1.03 14.38 21.00
C SER A 175 0.73 14.30 22.50
N ALA A 176 -0.53 14.51 22.88
CA ALA A 176 -0.96 14.48 24.29
C ALA A 176 -0.74 13.11 24.94
N ASN A 177 -0.90 12.04 24.16
CA ASN A 177 -0.75 10.66 24.61
C ASN A 177 0.67 10.10 24.37
N GLY A 178 1.63 10.96 24.02
CA GLY A 178 3.00 10.59 23.66
C GLY A 178 3.18 10.31 22.17
N GLY A 179 4.43 10.42 21.70
CA GLY A 179 4.73 10.45 20.27
C GLY A 179 4.47 11.82 19.64
N ILE A 180 4.28 11.84 18.32
CA ILE A 180 4.03 13.07 17.56
C ILE A 180 2.70 13.05 16.81
N ASP A 181 2.09 14.21 16.70
CA ASP A 181 1.08 14.49 15.70
C ASP A 181 1.75 15.18 14.51
N PHE A 182 1.45 14.78 13.28
CA PHE A 182 2.07 15.34 12.09
C PHE A 182 1.06 15.69 10.99
N THR A 183 1.49 16.57 10.09
CA THR A 183 0.83 16.87 8.81
C THR A 183 1.90 16.92 7.72
N VAL A 184 1.58 16.32 6.57
CA VAL A 184 2.39 16.34 5.35
C VAL A 184 1.50 16.80 4.20
N THR A 185 1.99 17.75 3.41
CA THR A 185 1.36 18.15 2.14
C THR A 185 2.43 18.14 1.05
N GLU A 186 2.19 17.41 -0.02
CA GLU A 186 3.02 17.36 -1.21
C GLU A 186 2.22 17.73 -2.46
N LYS A 187 2.85 18.44 -3.39
CA LYS A 187 2.30 18.75 -4.70
C LYS A 187 3.37 18.57 -5.75
N ILE A 188 3.04 17.90 -6.84
CA ILE A 188 3.92 17.64 -7.98
C ILE A 188 3.19 18.05 -9.25
N THR A 189 3.90 18.69 -10.17
CA THR A 189 3.35 19.15 -11.45
C THR A 189 3.81 18.26 -12.60
N ASN A 190 3.05 18.25 -13.69
CA ASN A 190 3.42 17.65 -14.98
C ASN A 190 3.93 16.19 -14.85
N PHE A 191 3.17 15.34 -14.17
CA PHE A 191 3.44 13.91 -14.16
C PHE A 191 3.18 13.33 -15.56
N ALA A 192 4.15 12.60 -16.09
CA ALA A 192 4.00 11.81 -17.29
C ALA A 192 4.77 10.49 -17.17
N GLU A 193 4.15 9.40 -17.59
CA GLU A 193 4.77 8.09 -17.71
C GLU A 193 4.47 7.54 -19.10
N THR A 194 5.47 7.07 -19.82
CA THR A 194 5.31 6.37 -21.09
C THR A 194 5.77 4.94 -20.92
N ILE A 195 4.89 3.98 -21.17
CA ILE A 195 5.15 2.55 -21.07
C ILE A 195 5.15 1.97 -22.48
N LYS A 196 6.13 1.11 -22.75
CA LYS A 196 6.18 0.27 -23.94
C LYS A 196 6.27 -1.18 -23.49
N VAL A 197 5.21 -1.93 -23.68
CA VAL A 197 5.22 -3.38 -23.47
C VAL A 197 5.62 -4.03 -24.79
N ASN A 198 6.51 -5.01 -24.70
CA ASN A 198 6.95 -5.85 -25.80
C ASN A 198 7.18 -7.27 -25.27
N ASP A 199 6.10 -8.03 -25.11
CA ASP A 199 6.18 -9.42 -24.67
C ASP A 199 6.02 -10.37 -25.87
N PRO A 200 7.12 -10.93 -26.39
CA PRO A 200 7.05 -11.84 -27.53
C PRO A 200 6.35 -13.17 -27.21
N LYS A 201 6.22 -13.55 -25.93
CA LYS A 201 5.55 -14.81 -25.54
C LYS A 201 4.03 -14.71 -25.64
N SER A 202 3.47 -13.57 -25.27
CA SER A 202 2.03 -13.29 -25.41
C SER A 202 1.68 -12.64 -26.76
N GLY A 203 2.68 -12.17 -27.51
CA GLY A 203 2.49 -11.41 -28.75
C GLY A 203 2.03 -9.96 -28.50
N LEU A 204 2.01 -9.52 -27.25
CA LEU A 204 1.58 -8.18 -26.87
C LEU A 204 2.70 -7.16 -27.12
N SER A 205 2.41 -6.18 -27.98
CA SER A 205 3.28 -5.03 -28.19
C SER A 205 2.42 -3.76 -28.29
N PHE A 206 2.48 -2.91 -27.27
CA PHE A 206 1.71 -1.66 -27.28
C PHE A 206 2.38 -0.55 -26.46
N PRO A 207 2.31 0.70 -26.94
CA PRO A 207 2.63 1.87 -26.14
C PRO A 207 1.42 2.31 -25.32
N ALA A 208 1.65 2.78 -24.10
CA ALA A 208 0.67 3.52 -23.30
C ALA A 208 1.35 4.76 -22.70
N ALA A 209 0.60 5.82 -22.46
CA ALA A 209 1.09 6.97 -21.71
C ALA A 209 0.09 7.40 -20.64
N VAL A 210 0.56 7.69 -19.44
CA VAL A 210 -0.22 8.24 -18.34
C VAL A 210 0.24 9.67 -18.11
N LYS A 211 -0.69 10.62 -17.95
CA LYS A 211 -0.39 12.04 -17.77
C LYS A 211 -1.32 12.66 -16.74
N ALA A 212 -0.78 13.56 -15.93
CA ALA A 212 -1.56 14.42 -15.06
C ALA A 212 -0.79 15.74 -14.82
N PRO A 213 -1.39 16.92 -15.06
CA PRO A 213 -0.75 18.20 -14.76
C PRO A 213 -0.46 18.40 -13.28
N GLU A 214 -1.21 17.74 -12.39
CA GLU A 214 -1.06 17.87 -10.95
C GLU A 214 -1.31 16.53 -10.24
N LEU A 215 -0.41 16.23 -9.31
CA LEU A 215 -0.52 15.17 -8.31
C LEU A 215 -0.39 15.83 -6.93
N SER A 216 -1.28 15.50 -6.02
CA SER A 216 -1.25 15.98 -4.63
C SER A 216 -1.26 14.82 -3.64
N VAL A 217 -0.57 15.01 -2.53
CA VAL A 217 -0.59 14.10 -1.38
C VAL A 217 -0.83 14.92 -0.14
N ASP A 218 -1.80 14.55 0.66
CA ASP A 218 -1.98 15.11 2.00
C ASP A 218 -2.04 13.96 2.99
N ALA A 219 -1.36 14.09 4.12
CA ALA A 219 -1.41 13.11 5.18
C ALA A 219 -1.39 13.78 6.54
N THR A 220 -2.13 13.21 7.48
CA THR A 220 -2.06 13.57 8.89
C THR A 220 -1.87 12.32 9.72
N GLY A 221 -1.18 12.47 10.85
CA GLY A 221 -1.02 11.38 11.79
C GLY A 221 -1.13 11.86 13.23
N LYS A 222 -1.59 10.97 14.08
CA LYS A 222 -1.77 11.17 15.52
C LYS A 222 -0.94 10.17 16.31
N GLY A 223 -0.23 10.66 17.32
CA GLY A 223 0.49 9.83 18.29
C GLY A 223 1.52 8.85 17.70
N LEU A 224 2.19 9.18 16.60
CA LEU A 224 3.25 8.35 16.01
C LEU A 224 4.41 8.17 17.00
N ARG A 225 4.77 6.92 17.33
CA ARG A 225 5.72 6.54 18.38
C ARG A 225 7.18 6.59 17.91
N THR A 226 7.62 7.73 17.39
CA THR A 226 8.96 7.94 16.82
C THR A 226 10.10 7.48 17.73
N LYS A 227 10.12 7.91 19.00
CA LYS A 227 11.16 7.52 19.97
C LYS A 227 11.18 6.00 20.24
N PRO A 228 10.09 5.35 20.69
CA PRO A 228 10.06 3.90 20.84
C PRO A 228 10.44 3.11 19.58
N LEU A 229 10.06 3.60 18.39
CA LEU A 229 10.45 2.98 17.12
C LEU A 229 11.96 3.11 16.84
N LEU A 230 12.58 4.24 17.19
CA LEU A 230 14.02 4.40 17.10
C LEU A 230 14.79 3.56 18.13
N ASP A 231 14.26 3.41 19.33
CA ASP A 231 14.86 2.53 20.35
C ASP A 231 14.84 1.07 19.87
N LEU A 232 13.73 0.63 19.27
CA LEU A 232 13.63 -0.69 18.62
C LEU A 232 14.63 -0.86 17.46
N LEU A 233 14.78 0.17 16.62
CA LEU A 233 15.78 0.16 15.54
C LEU A 233 17.21 0.05 16.09
N ALA A 234 17.54 0.85 17.11
CA ALA A 234 18.86 0.85 17.74
C ALA A 234 19.19 -0.52 18.32
N PHE A 235 18.22 -1.17 18.97
CA PHE A 235 18.35 -2.54 19.46
C PHE A 235 18.66 -3.53 18.33
N ILE A 236 17.90 -3.49 17.23
CA ILE A 236 18.10 -4.38 16.09
C ILE A 236 19.49 -4.18 15.47
N VAL A 237 19.95 -2.94 15.33
CA VAL A 237 21.26 -2.60 14.75
C VAL A 237 22.41 -3.02 15.69
N ALA A 238 22.22 -2.89 17.00
CA ALA A 238 23.20 -3.30 18.00
C ALA A 238 23.29 -4.83 18.15
N THR A 239 22.31 -5.58 17.65
CA THR A 239 22.25 -7.03 17.79
C THR A 239 22.71 -7.71 16.51
N ASP A 240 23.98 -8.07 16.47
CA ASP A 240 24.70 -8.54 15.28
C ASP A 240 24.74 -10.08 15.11
N ASP A 241 24.20 -10.82 16.09
CA ASP A 241 24.10 -12.29 16.04
C ASP A 241 22.85 -12.83 16.77
N ALA A 242 22.37 -13.99 16.32
CA ALA A 242 21.20 -14.68 16.84
C ALA A 242 21.34 -15.08 18.32
N ALA A 243 22.56 -15.39 18.78
CA ALA A 243 22.79 -15.71 20.19
C ALA A 243 22.52 -14.50 21.11
N LYS A 244 22.82 -13.29 20.63
CA LYS A 244 22.58 -12.04 21.37
C LYS A 244 21.10 -11.68 21.36
N PHE A 245 20.40 -11.83 20.22
CA PHE A 245 18.94 -11.70 20.15
C PHE A 245 18.22 -12.60 21.17
N LYS A 246 18.71 -13.84 21.33
CA LYS A 246 18.17 -14.78 22.31
C LYS A 246 18.47 -14.36 23.75
N ALA A 247 19.67 -13.84 24.03
CA ALA A 247 20.04 -13.35 25.35
C ALA A 247 19.21 -12.13 25.78
N ASP A 248 18.92 -11.24 24.82
CA ASP A 248 18.25 -9.96 25.06
C ASP A 248 16.75 -10.00 24.71
N GLU A 249 16.14 -11.20 24.65
CA GLU A 249 14.72 -11.38 24.27
C GLU A 249 13.76 -10.53 25.12
N ALA A 250 14.01 -10.44 26.43
CA ALA A 250 13.17 -9.68 27.35
C ALA A 250 13.18 -8.17 27.02
N GLU A 251 14.36 -7.64 26.67
CA GLU A 251 14.50 -6.25 26.24
C GLU A 251 13.78 -6.03 24.90
N PHE A 252 13.98 -6.92 23.93
CA PHE A 252 13.30 -6.86 22.64
C PHE A 252 11.77 -6.83 22.79
N LYS A 253 11.20 -7.73 23.60
CA LYS A 253 9.75 -7.76 23.88
C LYS A 253 9.26 -6.48 24.56
N SER A 254 10.06 -5.92 25.47
CA SER A 254 9.76 -4.64 26.12
C SER A 254 9.72 -3.50 25.11
N LEU A 255 10.70 -3.42 24.20
CA LEU A 255 10.77 -2.42 23.13
C LEU A 255 9.59 -2.54 22.15
N LEU A 256 9.25 -3.77 21.73
CA LEU A 256 8.06 -4.01 20.91
C LEU A 256 6.78 -3.53 21.59
N THR A 257 6.64 -3.80 22.88
CA THR A 257 5.47 -3.38 23.67
C THR A 257 5.41 -1.87 23.84
N ALA A 258 6.56 -1.22 24.09
CA ALA A 258 6.66 0.23 24.22
C ALA A 258 6.37 0.98 22.91
N ALA A 259 6.60 0.32 21.76
CA ALA A 259 6.27 0.88 20.46
C ALA A 259 4.76 0.87 20.15
N LEU A 260 3.95 0.04 20.81
CA LEU A 260 2.50 0.03 20.62
C LEU A 260 1.86 1.36 21.09
N PRO A 261 0.84 1.88 20.38
CA PRO A 261 0.13 1.31 19.23
C PRO A 261 0.78 1.58 17.85
N LEU A 262 2.06 1.96 17.81
CA LEU A 262 2.84 2.50 16.67
C LEU A 262 2.40 3.91 16.28
N TRP A 263 1.11 4.12 16.10
CA TRP A 263 0.42 5.40 15.94
C TRP A 263 -1.00 5.26 16.48
N GLU A 264 -1.72 6.36 16.65
CA GLU A 264 -3.14 6.33 17.02
C GLU A 264 -4.00 6.27 15.78
N ARG A 265 -3.76 7.19 14.83
CA ARG A 265 -4.48 7.29 13.58
C ARG A 265 -3.60 7.90 12.49
N ILE A 266 -3.73 7.41 11.28
CA ILE A 266 -3.18 8.03 10.07
C ILE A 266 -4.32 8.20 9.07
N ASP A 267 -4.42 9.40 8.51
CA ASP A 267 -5.29 9.73 7.40
C ASP A 267 -4.42 10.22 6.23
N GLY A 268 -4.69 9.75 5.01
CA GLY A 268 -3.95 10.12 3.82
C GLY A 268 -4.84 10.23 2.60
N THR A 269 -4.59 11.22 1.76
CA THR A 269 -5.24 11.39 0.46
C THR A 269 -4.19 11.53 -0.63
N TYR A 270 -4.45 10.92 -1.77
CA TYR A 270 -3.59 10.93 -2.95
C TYR A 270 -4.46 11.22 -4.16
N GLY A 271 -4.18 12.32 -4.86
CA GLY A 271 -5.04 12.83 -5.92
C GLY A 271 -4.29 13.19 -7.20
N PHE A 272 -4.96 13.00 -8.34
CA PHE A 272 -4.59 13.57 -9.62
C PHE A 272 -5.69 14.50 -10.11
N LYS A 273 -5.26 15.58 -10.76
CA LYS A 273 -6.14 16.45 -11.54
C LYS A 273 -5.92 16.21 -13.02
N ASP A 274 -7.00 16.21 -13.80
CA ASP A 274 -6.99 16.06 -15.27
C ASP A 274 -6.14 14.84 -15.71
N PHE A 275 -6.41 13.69 -15.09
CA PHE A 275 -5.72 12.43 -15.33
C PHE A 275 -6.09 11.88 -16.71
N VAL A 276 -5.10 11.45 -17.50
CA VAL A 276 -5.30 10.90 -18.84
C VAL A 276 -4.44 9.66 -19.04
N VAL A 277 -5.02 8.62 -19.61
CA VAL A 277 -4.32 7.45 -20.15
C VAL A 277 -4.50 7.41 -21.66
N GLU A 278 -3.41 7.56 -22.41
CA GLU A 278 -3.36 7.41 -23.85
C GLU A 278 -2.95 5.97 -24.19
N SER A 279 -3.73 5.30 -25.02
CA SER A 279 -3.49 3.92 -25.47
C SER A 279 -3.81 3.78 -26.96
N PRO A 280 -3.43 2.67 -27.63
CA PRO A 280 -3.76 2.47 -29.04
C PRO A 280 -5.26 2.38 -29.31
N VAL A 281 -6.04 2.01 -28.29
CA VAL A 281 -7.49 1.85 -28.39
C VAL A 281 -8.24 3.16 -28.07
N GLY A 282 -7.54 4.19 -27.58
CA GLY A 282 -8.10 5.52 -27.33
C GLY A 282 -7.58 6.17 -26.05
N LYS A 283 -8.17 7.32 -25.73
CA LYS A 283 -7.88 8.08 -24.51
C LYS A 283 -8.94 7.82 -23.44
N PHE A 284 -8.48 7.39 -22.28
CA PHE A 284 -9.27 7.37 -21.04
C PHE A 284 -8.89 8.61 -20.24
N GLY A 285 -9.82 9.18 -19.49
CA GLY A 285 -9.50 10.34 -18.66
C GLY A 285 -10.46 10.54 -17.51
N ALA A 286 -10.03 11.34 -16.54
CA ALA A 286 -10.84 11.79 -15.42
C ALA A 286 -10.42 13.20 -15.02
N THR A 287 -11.39 14.08 -14.76
CA THR A 287 -11.10 15.44 -14.25
C THR A 287 -10.45 15.39 -12.86
N GLN A 288 -10.82 14.39 -12.06
CA GLN A 288 -10.22 14.11 -10.77
C GLN A 288 -10.19 12.61 -10.51
N LEU A 289 -9.06 12.13 -9.99
CA LEU A 289 -8.91 10.78 -9.45
C LEU A 289 -8.32 10.92 -8.05
N ASN A 290 -9.00 10.43 -7.02
CA ASN A 290 -8.57 10.56 -5.63
C ASN A 290 -8.70 9.21 -4.91
N THR A 291 -7.69 8.89 -4.10
CA THR A 291 -7.72 7.77 -3.16
C THR A 291 -7.52 8.33 -1.76
N ALA A 292 -8.35 7.92 -0.81
CA ALA A 292 -8.17 8.23 0.60
C ALA A 292 -8.00 6.95 1.41
N VAL A 293 -7.08 6.96 2.37
CA VAL A 293 -6.87 5.89 3.33
C VAL A 293 -6.95 6.47 4.72
N SER A 294 -7.67 5.83 5.62
CA SER A 294 -7.55 6.11 7.05
C SER A 294 -7.40 4.82 7.82
N MET A 295 -6.49 4.77 8.79
CA MET A 295 -6.29 3.60 9.62
C MET A 295 -5.93 4.00 11.04
N ASP A 296 -6.52 3.32 12.01
CA ASP A 296 -6.05 3.35 13.38
C ASP A 296 -4.78 2.51 13.50
N GLY A 297 -4.00 2.71 14.57
CA GLY A 297 -2.85 1.85 14.87
C GLY A 297 -3.24 0.49 15.44
N ILE A 298 -2.33 -0.08 16.23
CA ILE A 298 -2.57 -1.34 16.93
C ILE A 298 -3.54 -1.08 18.11
N ALA A 299 -4.84 -1.24 17.85
CA ALA A 299 -5.93 -0.96 18.79
C ALA A 299 -6.83 -2.19 19.03
N LYS A 300 -7.67 -2.12 20.09
CA LYS A 300 -8.65 -3.19 20.41
C LYS A 300 -9.93 -3.13 19.57
N ASP A 301 -10.27 -1.94 19.09
CA ASP A 301 -11.43 -1.67 18.23
C ASP A 301 -10.98 -0.78 17.07
N GLY A 302 -10.02 -1.29 16.30
CA GLY A 302 -9.41 -0.57 15.20
C GLY A 302 -10.32 -0.49 13.98
N LYS A 303 -10.16 0.60 13.24
CA LYS A 303 -10.83 0.84 11.97
C LYS A 303 -9.82 1.05 10.86
N ILE A 304 -10.18 0.59 9.67
CA ILE A 304 -9.51 0.91 8.42
C ILE A 304 -10.56 1.34 7.39
N ASN A 305 -10.23 2.34 6.58
CA ASN A 305 -11.07 2.86 5.52
C ASN A 305 -10.21 3.11 4.28
N TYR A 306 -10.75 2.77 3.13
CA TYR A 306 -10.21 3.03 1.81
C TYR A 306 -11.32 3.61 0.95
N ALA A 307 -11.15 4.83 0.46
CA ALA A 307 -12.07 5.47 -0.47
C ALA A 307 -11.38 5.69 -1.81
N PHE A 308 -12.12 5.49 -2.89
CA PHE A 308 -11.68 5.73 -4.26
C PHE A 308 -12.73 6.56 -4.99
N LYS A 309 -12.31 7.69 -5.53
CA LYS A 309 -13.19 8.65 -6.20
C LYS A 309 -12.66 9.02 -7.58
N VAL A 310 -13.54 8.95 -8.56
CA VAL A 310 -13.30 9.39 -9.93
C VAL A 310 -14.42 10.34 -10.32
N SER A 311 -14.06 11.50 -10.87
CA SER A 311 -15.03 12.46 -11.39
C SER A 311 -14.72 12.83 -12.83
N GLY A 312 -15.78 12.98 -13.63
CA GLY A 312 -15.68 13.27 -15.06
C GLY A 312 -14.93 12.17 -15.83
N LEU A 313 -15.19 10.90 -15.50
CA LEU A 313 -14.65 9.74 -16.21
C LEU A 313 -15.05 9.80 -17.69
N THR A 314 -14.06 9.57 -18.56
CA THR A 314 -14.21 9.50 -20.01
C THR A 314 -13.58 8.21 -20.50
N ILE A 315 -14.34 7.46 -21.30
CA ILE A 315 -13.95 6.16 -21.86
C ILE A 315 -14.05 6.28 -23.39
N PRO A 316 -13.06 5.79 -24.15
CA PRO A 316 -13.12 5.81 -25.61
C PRO A 316 -14.31 4.98 -26.11
N GLN A 317 -15.25 5.61 -26.81
CA GLN A 317 -16.49 4.94 -27.22
C GLN A 317 -16.27 3.93 -28.36
N GLN A 318 -15.22 4.08 -29.15
CA GLN A 318 -14.92 3.19 -30.29
C GLN A 318 -14.58 1.75 -29.89
N VAL A 319 -14.26 1.49 -28.62
CA VAL A 319 -14.00 0.12 -28.11
C VAL A 319 -15.23 -0.52 -27.48
N LEU A 320 -16.35 0.20 -27.43
CA LEU A 320 -17.56 -0.21 -26.75
C LEU A 320 -18.68 -0.46 -27.76
N PRO A 321 -19.55 -1.45 -27.50
CA PRO A 321 -20.83 -1.55 -28.21
C PRO A 321 -21.61 -0.25 -28.06
N SER A 322 -22.17 0.25 -29.17
CA SER A 322 -22.87 1.54 -29.24
C SER A 322 -23.98 1.69 -28.19
N TRP A 323 -24.67 0.59 -27.86
CA TRP A 323 -25.73 0.57 -26.87
C TRP A 323 -25.28 0.87 -25.44
N SER A 324 -24.02 0.58 -25.10
CA SER A 324 -23.50 0.73 -23.73
C SER A 324 -23.13 2.17 -23.39
N VAL A 325 -22.96 3.03 -24.40
CA VAL A 325 -22.47 4.41 -24.23
C VAL A 325 -23.33 5.23 -23.28
N ALA A 326 -24.65 5.08 -23.34
CA ALA A 326 -25.59 5.80 -22.47
C ALA A 326 -25.56 5.34 -20.99
N LEU A 327 -24.95 4.17 -20.72
CA LEU A 327 -24.85 3.58 -19.39
C LEU A 327 -23.48 3.83 -18.73
N LEU A 328 -22.55 4.46 -19.44
CA LEU A 328 -21.22 4.71 -18.92
C LEU A 328 -21.26 5.64 -17.70
N PRO A 329 -20.54 5.31 -16.61
CA PRO A 329 -20.42 6.20 -15.46
C PRO A 329 -19.54 7.41 -15.80
N THR A 330 -19.93 8.57 -15.28
CA THR A 330 -19.10 9.78 -15.25
C THR A 330 -18.45 9.96 -13.89
N ASP A 331 -19.05 9.44 -12.83
CA ASP A 331 -18.58 9.58 -11.47
C ASP A 331 -18.67 8.26 -10.71
N ILE A 332 -17.64 7.97 -9.95
CA ILE A 332 -17.50 6.78 -9.10
C ILE A 332 -17.00 7.27 -7.75
N ASP A 333 -17.66 6.89 -6.67
CA ASP A 333 -17.24 7.14 -5.29
C ASP A 333 -17.44 5.84 -4.52
N LEU A 334 -16.36 5.12 -4.22
CA LEU A 334 -16.41 3.83 -3.55
C LEU A 334 -15.74 3.96 -2.19
N ASN A 335 -16.38 3.45 -1.15
CA ASN A 335 -15.88 3.49 0.21
C ASN A 335 -15.94 2.08 0.82
N PHE A 336 -14.77 1.55 1.20
CA PHE A 336 -14.62 0.25 1.81
C PHE A 336 -13.88 0.38 3.12
N GLY A 337 -14.14 -0.50 4.08
CA GLY A 337 -13.43 -0.47 5.33
C GLY A 337 -13.58 -1.74 6.15
N GLY A 338 -13.01 -1.68 7.35
CA GLY A 338 -13.19 -2.68 8.38
C GLY A 338 -13.31 -2.03 9.75
N THR A 339 -14.07 -2.65 10.63
CA THR A 339 -14.28 -2.22 12.02
C THR A 339 -14.17 -3.41 12.96
N ASN A 340 -14.09 -3.14 14.27
CA ASN A 340 -13.92 -4.18 15.29
C ASN A 340 -12.64 -5.01 15.08
N ILE A 341 -11.57 -4.36 14.59
CA ILE A 341 -10.29 -5.01 14.34
C ILE A 341 -9.45 -4.94 15.62
N ASP A 342 -9.41 -6.02 16.38
CA ASP A 342 -8.62 -6.12 17.62
C ASP A 342 -7.17 -6.53 17.31
N LEU A 343 -6.34 -5.60 16.85
CA LEU A 343 -4.91 -5.85 16.63
C LEU A 343 -4.09 -5.80 17.93
N ASP A 344 -4.54 -5.06 18.94
CA ASP A 344 -3.86 -4.95 20.24
C ASP A 344 -3.72 -6.31 20.94
N SER A 345 -4.81 -7.07 21.01
CA SER A 345 -4.77 -8.40 21.62
C SER A 345 -3.87 -9.36 20.83
N MET A 346 -3.90 -9.29 19.50
CA MET A 346 -3.07 -10.15 18.63
C MET A 346 -1.59 -9.81 18.76
N ALA A 347 -1.25 -8.53 18.77
CA ALA A 347 0.13 -8.05 18.93
C ALA A 347 0.69 -8.45 20.29
N LYS A 348 -0.02 -8.18 21.39
CA LYS A 348 0.41 -8.55 22.74
C LYS A 348 0.59 -10.05 22.90
N LYS A 349 -0.37 -10.85 22.43
CA LYS A 349 -0.27 -12.30 22.47
C LYS A 349 0.92 -12.82 21.64
N THR A 350 1.21 -12.19 20.51
CA THR A 350 2.39 -12.54 19.68
C THR A 350 3.69 -12.19 20.40
N ILE A 351 3.79 -10.99 20.97
CA ILE A 351 4.96 -10.54 21.74
C ILE A 351 5.20 -11.48 22.94
N GLU A 352 4.15 -11.88 23.65
CA GLU A 352 4.23 -12.81 24.77
C GLU A 352 4.69 -14.21 24.34
N THR A 353 4.22 -14.68 23.18
CA THR A 353 4.47 -16.05 22.69
C THR A 353 5.84 -16.24 22.05
N LEU A 354 6.44 -15.18 21.51
CA LEU A 354 7.78 -15.21 20.93
C LEU A 354 8.78 -15.85 21.91
N ASP A 355 9.57 -16.81 21.47
CA ASP A 355 10.57 -17.49 22.28
C ASP A 355 11.75 -17.88 21.39
N PHE A 356 12.77 -17.04 21.32
CA PHE A 356 13.98 -17.25 20.52
C PHE A 356 14.85 -18.39 21.06
N SER A 357 14.49 -18.99 22.21
CA SER A 357 15.11 -20.24 22.64
C SER A 357 14.65 -21.45 21.84
N LYS A 358 13.53 -21.34 21.12
CA LYS A 358 12.92 -22.37 20.28
C LYS A 358 13.12 -22.09 18.80
N ASP A 359 13.08 -23.16 18.00
CA ASP A 359 13.08 -23.10 16.55
C ASP A 359 11.92 -23.96 16.00
N PRO A 360 10.87 -23.36 15.40
CA PRO A 360 10.67 -21.92 15.22
C PRO A 360 10.37 -21.16 16.53
N PRO A 361 10.65 -19.83 16.61
CA PRO A 361 10.40 -19.00 17.79
C PRO A 361 8.94 -18.81 18.19
N VAL A 362 8.01 -19.25 17.35
CA VAL A 362 6.57 -19.32 17.64
C VAL A 362 6.07 -20.72 17.34
N PRO A 363 5.12 -21.27 18.11
CA PRO A 363 4.56 -22.59 17.82
C PRO A 363 3.94 -22.68 16.43
N ALA A 364 4.03 -23.85 15.78
CA ALA A 364 3.51 -24.06 14.43
C ALA A 364 2.00 -23.73 14.30
N ASP A 365 1.20 -24.03 15.32
CA ASP A 365 -0.25 -23.76 15.34
C ASP A 365 -0.63 -22.35 15.77
N PHE A 366 0.34 -21.51 16.14
CA PHE A 366 0.08 -20.17 16.66
C PHE A 366 -0.67 -19.27 15.66
N GLY A 367 -0.36 -19.38 14.37
CA GLY A 367 -1.08 -18.64 13.33
C GLY A 367 -2.58 -18.99 13.27
N ASN A 368 -2.91 -20.28 13.40
CA ASN A 368 -4.31 -20.74 13.47
C ASN A 368 -5.02 -20.22 14.71
N GLN A 369 -4.30 -20.17 15.85
CA GLN A 369 -4.83 -19.64 17.10
C GLN A 369 -5.12 -18.14 17.00
N ILE A 370 -4.17 -17.34 16.52
CA ILE A 370 -4.33 -15.89 16.33
C ILE A 370 -5.47 -15.59 15.35
N PHE A 371 -5.57 -16.35 14.26
CA PHE A 371 -6.68 -16.20 13.32
C PHE A 371 -8.03 -16.54 13.95
N ALA A 372 -8.11 -17.60 14.76
CA ALA A 372 -9.33 -17.96 15.48
C ALA A 372 -9.73 -16.89 16.51
N ASP A 373 -8.76 -16.39 17.28
CA ASP A 373 -9.00 -15.30 18.25
C ASP A 373 -9.47 -14.02 17.55
N PHE A 374 -8.86 -13.68 16.40
CA PHE A 374 -9.26 -12.55 15.58
C PHE A 374 -10.71 -12.67 15.12
N LEU A 375 -11.11 -13.82 14.55
CA LEU A 375 -12.49 -14.04 14.15
C LEU A 375 -13.47 -14.05 15.34
N ALA A 376 -13.04 -14.52 16.52
CA ALA A 376 -13.85 -14.49 17.73
C ALA A 376 -14.17 -13.07 18.21
N LYS A 377 -13.40 -12.06 17.77
CA LYS A 377 -13.67 -10.63 18.00
C LYS A 377 -14.68 -10.03 17.03
N THR A 378 -15.24 -10.85 16.13
CA THR A 378 -16.28 -10.44 15.17
C THR A 378 -15.89 -9.21 14.33
N PRO A 379 -14.72 -9.24 13.65
CA PRO A 379 -14.34 -8.17 12.74
C PRO A 379 -15.39 -8.03 11.65
N LYS A 380 -15.68 -6.80 11.26
CA LYS A 380 -16.66 -6.50 10.21
C LYS A 380 -15.96 -5.90 9.01
N ALA A 381 -16.28 -6.40 7.81
CA ALA A 381 -16.01 -5.68 6.57
C ALA A 381 -17.18 -4.73 6.29
N ILE A 382 -16.88 -3.50 5.86
CA ILE A 382 -17.85 -2.44 5.62
C ILE A 382 -17.75 -2.00 4.16
N LEU A 383 -18.89 -1.95 3.47
CA LEU A 383 -19.10 -1.14 2.29
C LEU A 383 -19.76 0.15 2.78
N GLY A 384 -18.97 1.21 2.95
CA GLY A 384 -19.50 2.53 3.24
C GLY A 384 -20.33 3.01 2.05
N HIS A 385 -21.15 4.05 2.29
CA HIS A 385 -21.98 4.62 1.23
C HIS A 385 -21.15 4.92 -0.02
N SER A 386 -21.46 4.23 -1.09
CA SER A 386 -20.73 4.20 -2.35
C SER A 386 -21.70 4.48 -3.50
N THR A 387 -21.27 5.26 -4.49
CA THR A 387 -22.08 5.65 -5.64
C THR A 387 -21.36 5.41 -6.96
N ILE A 388 -22.11 4.99 -7.97
CA ILE A 388 -21.69 4.95 -9.38
C ILE A 388 -22.78 5.65 -10.16
N LYS A 389 -22.44 6.72 -10.88
CA LYS A 389 -23.46 7.53 -11.56
C LYS A 389 -23.03 8.11 -12.89
N ASN A 390 -24.05 8.47 -13.65
CA ASN A 390 -23.98 9.33 -14.81
C ASN A 390 -25.14 10.33 -14.77
N GLY A 391 -25.38 11.06 -15.87
CA GLY A 391 -26.41 12.10 -15.90
C GLY A 391 -27.86 11.62 -15.66
N ASN A 392 -28.15 10.32 -15.81
CA ASN A 392 -29.52 9.79 -15.74
C ASN A 392 -29.69 8.63 -14.75
N ILE A 393 -28.59 8.03 -14.30
CA ILE A 393 -28.57 6.83 -13.46
C ILE A 393 -27.64 7.08 -12.29
N GLU A 394 -28.09 6.75 -11.08
CA GLU A 394 -27.24 6.67 -9.88
C GLU A 394 -27.50 5.34 -9.21
N ILE A 395 -26.44 4.55 -9.01
CA ILE A 395 -26.43 3.32 -8.24
C ILE A 395 -25.73 3.65 -6.93
N ALA A 396 -26.45 3.53 -5.82
CA ALA A 396 -25.91 3.67 -4.47
C ALA A 396 -25.90 2.31 -3.77
N MET A 397 -24.84 2.07 -2.98
CA MET A 397 -24.58 0.80 -2.32
C MET A 397 -23.97 1.04 -0.94
N GLU A 398 -24.44 0.30 0.05
CA GLU A 398 -23.88 0.27 1.39
C GLU A 398 -24.14 -1.08 2.06
N GLY A 399 -23.31 -1.47 3.02
CA GLY A 399 -23.52 -2.72 3.73
C GLY A 399 -22.40 -3.10 4.68
N GLU A 400 -22.63 -4.20 5.39
CA GLU A 400 -21.64 -4.82 6.27
C GLU A 400 -21.63 -6.33 6.12
N MET A 401 -20.48 -6.94 6.43
CA MET A 401 -20.27 -8.38 6.40
C MET A 401 -19.46 -8.83 7.62
N THR A 402 -19.89 -9.94 8.20
CA THR A 402 -19.22 -10.66 9.29
C THR A 402 -18.96 -12.11 8.88
N PHE A 403 -18.22 -12.86 9.70
CA PHE A 403 -17.75 -14.21 9.36
C PHE A 403 -18.00 -15.25 10.46
N PRO A 404 -19.22 -15.40 11.03
CA PRO A 404 -19.49 -16.40 12.05
C PRO A 404 -19.20 -17.81 11.52
N GLY A 405 -18.45 -18.60 12.28
CA GLY A 405 -18.04 -19.95 11.85
C GLY A 405 -17.23 -19.97 10.54
N LYS A 406 -16.53 -18.87 10.20
CA LYS A 406 -15.78 -18.68 8.94
C LYS A 406 -16.66 -18.63 7.69
N LYS A 407 -17.97 -18.41 7.85
CA LYS A 407 -18.91 -18.27 6.74
C LYS A 407 -19.42 -16.83 6.65
N PRO A 408 -19.57 -16.26 5.45
CA PRO A 408 -20.01 -14.88 5.31
C PRO A 408 -21.47 -14.72 5.76
N GLU A 409 -21.71 -13.67 6.53
CA GLU A 409 -23.04 -13.17 6.85
C GLU A 409 -23.05 -11.67 6.54
N ALA A 410 -23.92 -11.24 5.63
CA ALA A 410 -23.88 -9.90 5.06
C ALA A 410 -25.27 -9.28 4.99
N SER A 411 -25.32 -7.96 5.20
CA SER A 411 -26.47 -7.12 4.91
C SER A 411 -26.01 -6.00 3.99
N MET A 412 -26.67 -5.87 2.84
CA MET A 412 -26.33 -4.89 1.81
C MET A 412 -27.60 -4.24 1.30
N THR A 413 -27.57 -2.93 1.17
CA THR A 413 -28.60 -2.14 0.50
C THR A 413 -28.03 -1.65 -0.83
N ILE A 414 -28.80 -1.82 -1.89
CA ILE A 414 -28.53 -1.26 -3.21
C ILE A 414 -29.77 -0.45 -3.60
N ASP A 415 -29.60 0.82 -3.91
CA ASP A 415 -30.67 1.65 -4.50
C ASP A 415 -30.23 2.23 -5.84
N VAL A 416 -31.17 2.27 -6.79
CA VAL A 416 -30.92 2.78 -8.13
C VAL A 416 -31.95 3.84 -8.50
N ALA A 417 -31.47 5.06 -8.71
CA ALA A 417 -32.21 6.11 -9.39
C ALA A 417 -32.09 5.91 -10.91
N GLY A 418 -33.21 6.04 -11.63
CA GLY A 418 -33.21 5.93 -13.09
C GLY A 418 -33.07 4.51 -13.63
N TYR A 419 -33.40 3.46 -12.87
CA TYR A 419 -33.32 2.06 -13.32
C TYR A 419 -34.09 1.82 -14.63
N ASP A 420 -35.20 2.51 -14.84
CA ASP A 420 -35.98 2.42 -16.09
C ASP A 420 -35.18 2.84 -17.32
N LYS A 421 -34.21 3.77 -17.18
CA LYS A 421 -33.30 4.15 -18.27
C LYS A 421 -32.35 3.01 -18.64
N ILE A 422 -31.96 2.17 -17.70
CA ILE A 422 -31.18 0.95 -17.96
C ILE A 422 -32.02 -0.03 -18.79
N VAL A 423 -33.26 -0.28 -18.36
CA VAL A 423 -34.19 -1.18 -19.05
C VAL A 423 -34.52 -0.67 -20.46
N GLU A 424 -34.82 0.62 -20.62
CA GLU A 424 -35.08 1.25 -21.92
C GLU A 424 -33.90 1.15 -22.88
N ALA A 425 -32.68 1.38 -22.39
CA ALA A 425 -31.45 1.27 -23.18
C ALA A 425 -31.24 -0.17 -23.68
N LEU A 426 -31.35 -1.15 -22.77
CA LEU A 426 -31.24 -2.58 -23.11
C LEU A 426 -32.35 -3.04 -24.06
N GLN A 427 -33.60 -2.61 -23.84
CA GLN A 427 -34.73 -2.95 -24.71
C GLN A 427 -34.54 -2.44 -26.13
N THR A 428 -34.05 -1.20 -26.25
CA THR A 428 -33.81 -0.57 -27.55
C THR A 428 -32.70 -1.30 -28.29
N ALA A 429 -31.60 -1.59 -27.59
CA ALA A 429 -30.44 -2.29 -28.13
C ALA A 429 -30.74 -3.75 -28.52
N ALA A 430 -31.55 -4.46 -27.73
CA ALA A 430 -31.94 -5.84 -27.98
C ALA A 430 -32.64 -6.07 -29.34
N LYS A 431 -33.14 -5.00 -29.98
CA LYS A 431 -33.73 -5.08 -31.34
C LYS A 431 -32.71 -5.36 -32.43
N THR A 432 -31.45 -4.99 -32.21
CA THR A 432 -30.39 -5.07 -33.23
C THR A 432 -29.13 -5.76 -32.73
N GLU A 433 -28.93 -5.85 -31.41
CA GLU A 433 -27.71 -6.35 -30.77
C GLU A 433 -28.00 -7.62 -29.96
N PRO A 434 -27.49 -8.80 -30.38
CA PRO A 434 -27.71 -10.07 -29.67
C PRO A 434 -27.25 -10.06 -28.21
N GLU A 435 -26.15 -9.37 -27.91
CA GLU A 435 -25.63 -9.26 -26.54
C GLU A 435 -26.61 -8.52 -25.63
N ALA A 436 -27.17 -7.39 -26.07
CA ALA A 436 -28.16 -6.65 -25.29
C ALA A 436 -29.45 -7.46 -25.10
N ALA A 437 -29.83 -8.28 -26.08
CA ALA A 437 -30.98 -9.17 -25.99
C ALA A 437 -30.82 -10.25 -24.89
N GLN A 438 -29.58 -10.65 -24.57
CA GLN A 438 -29.31 -11.56 -23.45
C GLN A 438 -29.52 -10.88 -22.09
N TYR A 439 -29.15 -9.61 -21.95
CA TYR A 439 -29.24 -8.90 -20.68
C TYR A 439 -30.62 -8.29 -20.39
N PHE A 440 -31.41 -7.96 -21.42
CA PHE A 440 -32.71 -7.32 -21.25
C PHE A 440 -33.70 -8.11 -20.37
N PRO A 441 -33.94 -9.43 -20.58
CA PRO A 441 -34.80 -10.21 -19.70
C PRO A 441 -34.29 -10.27 -18.25
N PHE A 442 -32.97 -10.31 -18.07
CA PHE A 442 -32.36 -10.30 -16.74
C PHE A 442 -32.61 -8.98 -16.01
N ALA A 443 -32.47 -7.83 -16.68
CA ALA A 443 -32.78 -6.53 -16.10
C ALA A 443 -34.26 -6.43 -15.66
N LEU A 444 -35.19 -7.00 -16.43
CA LEU A 444 -36.60 -7.08 -16.02
C LEU A 444 -36.80 -7.97 -14.79
N ALA A 445 -36.11 -9.11 -14.72
CA ALA A 445 -36.17 -10.00 -13.56
C ALA A 445 -35.64 -9.31 -12.29
N VAL A 446 -34.48 -8.63 -12.38
CA VAL A 446 -33.89 -7.86 -11.26
C VAL A 446 -34.84 -6.76 -10.80
N LYS A 447 -35.44 -6.01 -11.74
CA LYS A 447 -36.48 -5.00 -11.44
C LYS A 447 -37.62 -5.59 -10.60
N GLY A 448 -38.05 -6.83 -10.91
CA GLY A 448 -39.14 -7.51 -10.21
C GLY A 448 -38.86 -7.81 -8.73
N PHE A 449 -37.59 -7.90 -8.33
CA PHE A 449 -37.20 -8.04 -6.92
C PHE A 449 -37.06 -6.70 -6.19
N GLY A 450 -37.01 -5.59 -6.94
CA GLY A 450 -36.80 -4.26 -6.39
C GLY A 450 -38.06 -3.72 -5.74
N LYS A 451 -37.89 -3.01 -4.63
CA LYS A 451 -38.95 -2.25 -3.96
C LYS A 451 -38.90 -0.81 -4.47
N ALA A 452 -40.02 -0.30 -4.98
CA ALA A 452 -40.12 1.09 -5.37
C ALA A 452 -40.17 2.00 -4.12
N LEU A 453 -39.31 3.02 -4.10
CA LEU A 453 -39.28 4.05 -3.07
C LEU A 453 -40.14 5.27 -3.50
N PRO A 454 -40.61 6.10 -2.56
CA PRO A 454 -41.48 7.25 -2.87
C PRO A 454 -40.85 8.29 -3.81
N ASP A 455 -39.52 8.36 -3.86
CA ASP A 455 -38.77 9.27 -4.73
C ASP A 455 -38.47 8.67 -6.12
N GLY A 456 -39.01 7.48 -6.42
CA GLY A 456 -38.89 6.81 -7.72
C GLY A 456 -37.68 5.91 -7.87
N ARG A 457 -36.84 5.75 -6.83
CA ARG A 457 -35.76 4.75 -6.83
C ARG A 457 -36.29 3.32 -6.70
N LEU A 458 -35.48 2.36 -7.13
CA LEU A 458 -35.66 0.95 -6.79
C LEU A 458 -34.62 0.53 -5.77
N GLU A 459 -35.04 -0.16 -4.72
CA GLU A 459 -34.22 -0.63 -3.61
C GLU A 459 -34.19 -2.16 -3.53
N TRP A 460 -33.02 -2.71 -3.26
CA TRP A 460 -32.79 -4.11 -2.94
C TRP A 460 -32.02 -4.20 -1.61
N VAL A 461 -32.70 -4.65 -0.56
CA VAL A 461 -32.06 -5.02 0.70
C VAL A 461 -31.74 -6.52 0.64
N VAL A 462 -30.47 -6.83 0.40
CA VAL A 462 -29.92 -8.18 0.30
C VAL A 462 -29.39 -8.61 1.66
N ASN A 463 -29.91 -9.71 2.20
CA ASN A 463 -29.39 -10.33 3.41
C ASN A 463 -28.94 -11.76 3.10
N ALA A 464 -27.66 -12.02 3.29
CA ALA A 464 -27.05 -13.34 3.19
C ALA A 464 -26.67 -13.84 4.59
N LYS A 465 -27.04 -15.08 4.92
CA LYS A 465 -26.72 -15.69 6.21
C LYS A 465 -25.59 -16.70 6.08
N ALA A 466 -24.94 -17.00 7.19
CA ALA A 466 -23.88 -18.00 7.27
C ALA A 466 -24.32 -19.43 6.90
N ASP A 467 -25.62 -19.74 6.90
CA ASP A 467 -26.16 -21.01 6.40
C ASP A 467 -26.26 -21.06 4.87
N GLY A 468 -25.85 -20.00 4.17
CA GLY A 468 -25.88 -19.89 2.71
C GLY A 468 -27.22 -19.40 2.15
N SER A 469 -28.22 -19.13 2.99
CA SER A 469 -29.50 -18.56 2.56
C SER A 469 -29.36 -17.08 2.17
N VAL A 470 -30.13 -16.67 1.17
CA VAL A 470 -30.15 -15.29 0.65
C VAL A 470 -31.59 -14.82 0.51
N THR A 471 -31.86 -13.63 1.05
CA THR A 471 -33.14 -12.94 0.89
C THR A 471 -32.93 -11.57 0.27
N VAL A 472 -33.92 -11.11 -0.48
CA VAL A 472 -33.97 -9.78 -1.08
C VAL A 472 -35.30 -9.15 -0.72
N ASN A 473 -35.29 -8.01 -0.03
CA ASN A 473 -36.50 -7.34 0.47
C ASN A 473 -37.40 -8.27 1.30
N GLY A 474 -36.79 -9.21 2.03
CA GLY A 474 -37.49 -10.25 2.81
C GLY A 474 -37.99 -11.46 2.01
N ALA A 475 -37.95 -11.43 0.68
CA ALA A 475 -38.28 -12.58 -0.16
C ALA A 475 -37.09 -13.55 -0.29
N MET A 476 -37.35 -14.85 -0.18
CA MET A 476 -36.33 -15.88 -0.32
C MET A 476 -35.86 -15.99 -1.78
N LEU A 477 -34.55 -15.77 -2.01
CA LEU A 477 -33.92 -15.97 -3.32
C LEU A 477 -33.20 -17.31 -3.39
N LYS A 478 -32.51 -17.69 -2.30
CA LYS A 478 -31.79 -18.96 -2.17
C LYS A 478 -32.05 -19.53 -0.77
N PRO A 479 -32.53 -20.77 -0.62
CA PRO A 479 -32.67 -21.40 0.69
C PRO A 479 -31.29 -21.69 1.31
N ALA A 480 -31.28 -22.06 2.59
CA ALA A 480 -30.06 -22.52 3.27
C ALA A 480 -29.45 -23.72 2.52
N ASP A 481 -28.11 -23.80 2.54
CA ASP A 481 -27.40 -24.93 1.97
C ASP A 481 -27.79 -26.21 2.71
N ALA A 482 -27.96 -27.31 1.97
CA ALA A 482 -28.26 -28.60 2.57
C ALA A 482 -27.14 -28.99 3.55
N VAL A 483 -27.51 -29.46 4.73
CA VAL A 483 -26.56 -30.04 5.68
C VAL A 483 -25.99 -31.29 4.99
N GLN A 484 -24.69 -31.29 4.69
CA GLN A 484 -24.03 -32.52 4.26
C GLN A 484 -23.96 -33.47 5.45
N ASP A 485 -24.92 -34.39 5.54
CA ASP A 485 -24.72 -35.65 6.23
C ASP A 485 -23.65 -36.40 5.44
N ASN A 486 -22.40 -36.36 5.88
CA ASN A 486 -21.44 -37.38 5.48
C ASN A 486 -21.82 -38.64 6.25
N PRO A 487 -22.49 -39.66 5.66
CA PRO A 487 -22.50 -40.97 6.27
C PRO A 487 -21.04 -41.39 6.43
N ILE A 488 -20.70 -41.86 7.63
CA ILE A 488 -19.42 -42.52 7.90
C ILE A 488 -19.31 -43.64 6.86
N MET A 489 -18.44 -43.48 5.86
CA MET A 489 -18.06 -44.59 5.00
C MET A 489 -17.45 -45.65 5.91
N ASP A 490 -18.11 -46.81 5.97
CA ASP A 490 -17.54 -48.03 6.52
C ASP A 490 -16.22 -48.30 5.77
N PRO A 491 -15.07 -48.48 6.45
CA PRO A 491 -13.78 -48.72 5.81
C PRO A 491 -13.71 -49.99 4.95
N SER A 492 -14.78 -50.80 4.91
CA SER A 492 -14.81 -52.08 4.21
C SER A 492 -15.41 -52.05 2.78
N GLU A 493 -15.96 -50.94 2.30
CA GLU A 493 -16.61 -50.88 0.97
C GLU A 493 -15.84 -50.11 -0.12
N ALA A 494 -14.54 -49.87 0.03
CA ALA A 494 -13.71 -49.39 -1.06
C ALA A 494 -13.42 -50.53 -2.07
N THR A 495 -14.42 -50.92 -2.85
CA THR A 495 -14.20 -51.74 -4.05
C THR A 495 -13.79 -50.84 -5.22
N VAL A 496 -12.57 -51.06 -5.69
CA VAL A 496 -12.01 -50.49 -6.91
C VAL A 496 -12.62 -51.22 -8.11
N PRO A 497 -13.26 -50.55 -9.09
CA PRO A 497 -13.43 -51.15 -10.40
C PRO A 497 -12.15 -50.91 -11.22
N ASP A 498 -11.40 -51.99 -11.39
CA ASP A 498 -10.35 -52.16 -12.41
C ASP A 498 -10.98 -52.53 -13.78
N HIS A 499 -10.16 -52.35 -14.81
CA HIS A 499 -10.29 -52.67 -16.23
C HIS A 499 -10.79 -51.52 -17.11
N GLY A 500 -10.00 -51.02 -18.06
CA GLY A 500 -8.92 -51.65 -18.82
C GLY A 500 -9.22 -51.28 -20.28
N SER A 501 -8.35 -50.54 -20.97
CA SER A 501 -7.14 -51.00 -21.67
C SER A 501 -7.32 -50.73 -23.17
N GLY A 502 -6.33 -50.10 -23.79
CA GLY A 502 -6.24 -49.84 -25.23
C GLY A 502 -5.74 -48.42 -25.51
N GLU A 503 -4.50 -48.07 -25.10
CA GLU A 503 -3.27 -48.16 -25.93
C GLU A 503 -3.28 -47.16 -27.11
N ASN A 504 -2.33 -46.24 -27.30
CA ASN A 504 -0.89 -46.23 -27.00
C ASN A 504 -0.42 -44.78 -26.68
N ASP A 505 0.39 -44.56 -25.62
CA ASP A 505 1.86 -44.74 -25.56
C ASP A 505 2.59 -43.85 -26.58
N ASN A 506 3.63 -43.06 -26.30
CA ASN A 506 4.60 -42.91 -25.21
C ASN A 506 5.26 -41.52 -25.47
N GLY A 507 5.85 -40.76 -24.55
CA GLY A 507 6.37 -41.01 -23.22
C GLY A 507 7.46 -39.97 -22.91
N GLY A 508 7.75 -39.77 -21.63
CA GLY A 508 8.97 -39.10 -21.13
C GLY A 508 8.73 -37.74 -20.46
N ALA A 509 8.30 -37.73 -19.18
CA ALA A 509 9.17 -37.64 -17.98
C ALA A 509 9.80 -36.23 -17.82
N GLY A 510 9.33 -35.42 -16.85
CA GLY A 510 9.74 -35.42 -15.43
C GLY A 510 10.36 -34.03 -15.15
N ALA A 511 10.27 -33.38 -13.99
CA ALA A 511 10.22 -33.86 -12.62
C ALA A 511 9.72 -32.75 -11.67
N LYS A 512 8.90 -33.17 -10.70
CA LYS A 512 9.04 -32.96 -9.23
C LYS A 512 9.50 -31.58 -8.73
N LEU A 513 8.61 -30.93 -7.97
CA LEU A 513 8.97 -29.99 -6.91
C LEU A 513 8.23 -30.36 -5.62
N LYS A 514 9.00 -30.73 -4.59
CA LYS A 514 8.72 -30.59 -3.14
C LYS A 514 10.06 -30.72 -2.40
N PRO A 515 10.21 -30.13 -1.21
CA PRO A 515 9.67 -28.87 -0.69
C PRO A 515 10.59 -27.67 -1.01
#